data_AF-A0A7J6A0E8-F1
#
_entry.id   AF-A0A7J6A0E8-F1
#
_cell.length_a   1.000
_cell.length_b   1.000
_cell.length_c   1.000
_cell.angle_alpha   90.00
_cell.angle_beta   90.00
_cell.angle_gamma   90.00
#
_symmetry.space_group_name_H-M   'P 1'
#
loop_
_entity.id
_entity.type
_entity.pdbx_description
1 polymer ?
#
loop_
_entity_poly.entity_id
_entity_poly.type
_entity_poly.pdbx_seq_one_letter_code
_entity_poly.pdbx_strand_id
1 'polypeptide(L)'
;RGTLPLHTIALNCLYYWGFAAWLAYYINHPLYTTPMYGKLQIYTSLVTFLICESGNFSIHLALNRLSCNGSRPMQIPYPSKNPFTWLFFFVSCPNYTYELGSWISLTVMTQCVPVAAFTLIGFVQMTIWARGKHKTYIQEFRDYPGLRSAIIPLFL
;
A
#
# COMPACT_ATOMS: atom_id res chain seq x y z
N ARG A 1 -0.96 24.14 -4.53
CA ARG A 1 -2.36 24.45 -4.89
C ARG A 1 -2.90 23.26 -5.67
N GLY A 2 -3.99 22.67 -5.21
CA GLY A 2 -4.63 21.55 -5.90
C GLY A 2 -5.95 21.22 -5.21
N THR A 3 -7.03 21.87 -5.63
CA THR A 3 -8.37 21.39 -5.32
C THR A 3 -8.62 20.20 -6.24
N LEU A 4 -8.67 18.99 -5.68
CA LEU A 4 -9.17 17.84 -6.43
C LEU A 4 -10.56 18.19 -6.98
N PRO A 5 -10.89 17.82 -8.23
CA PRO A 5 -12.24 17.98 -8.76
C PRO A 5 -13.25 17.30 -7.82
N LEU A 6 -14.39 17.96 -7.55
CA LEU A 6 -15.43 17.42 -6.65
C LEU A 6 -15.86 16.00 -7.04
N HIS A 7 -15.95 15.73 -8.34
CA HIS A 7 -16.26 14.39 -8.86
C HIS A 7 -15.24 13.33 -8.43
N THR A 8 -13.93 13.66 -8.45
CA THR A 8 -12.88 12.73 -8.01
C THR A 8 -12.95 12.48 -6.50
N ILE A 9 -13.32 13.50 -5.72
CA ILE A 9 -13.55 13.34 -4.27
C ILE A 9 -14.75 12.41 -4.05
N ALA A 10 -15.86 12.65 -4.74
CA ALA A 10 -17.07 11.84 -4.61
C ALA A 10 -16.81 10.37 -4.97
N LEU A 11 -16.10 10.10 -6.08
CA LEU A 11 -15.72 8.74 -6.47
C LEU A 11 -14.81 8.06 -5.45
N ASN A 12 -13.83 8.77 -4.89
CA ASN A 12 -12.99 8.21 -3.83
C ASN A 12 -13.81 7.88 -2.58
N CYS A 13 -14.71 8.79 -2.15
CA CYS A 13 -15.57 8.53 -1.00
C CYS A 13 -16.47 7.32 -1.24
N LEU A 14 -17.12 7.22 -2.41
CA LEU A 14 -17.95 6.08 -2.77
C LEU A 14 -17.14 4.77 -2.79
N TYR A 15 -15.93 4.81 -3.33
CA TYR A 15 -15.02 3.67 -3.33
C TYR A 15 -14.69 3.23 -1.90
N TYR A 16 -14.11 4.11 -1.08
CA TYR A 16 -13.68 3.72 0.27
C TYR A 16 -14.86 3.37 1.18
N TRP A 17 -15.93 4.16 1.17
CA TRP A 17 -17.08 3.93 2.04
C TRP A 17 -17.90 2.73 1.58
N GLY A 18 -18.06 2.56 0.27
CA GLY A 18 -18.77 1.41 -0.31
C GLY A 18 -18.06 0.10 0.01
N PHE A 19 -16.74 0.02 -0.22
CA PHE A 19 -15.97 -1.16 0.13
C PHE A 19 -15.91 -1.39 1.64
N ALA A 20 -15.76 -0.35 2.46
CA ALA A 20 -15.79 -0.49 3.92
C ALA A 20 -17.13 -1.02 4.42
N ALA A 21 -18.26 -0.49 3.92
CA ALA A 21 -19.59 -0.97 4.27
C ALA A 21 -19.81 -2.42 3.81
N TRP A 22 -19.35 -2.76 2.60
CA TRP A 22 -19.45 -4.12 2.08
C TRP A 22 -18.62 -5.12 2.92
N LEU A 23 -17.41 -4.73 3.32
CA LEU A 23 -16.56 -5.49 4.23
C LEU A 23 -17.24 -5.71 5.58
N ALA A 24 -17.71 -4.63 6.18
CA ALA A 24 -18.31 -4.62 7.50
C ALA A 24 -19.56 -5.49 7.53
N TYR A 25 -20.38 -5.43 6.48
CA TYR A 25 -21.55 -6.28 6.33
C TYR A 25 -21.16 -7.76 6.37
N TYR A 26 -20.20 -8.21 5.56
CA TYR A 26 -19.81 -9.63 5.51
C TYR A 26 -19.16 -10.12 6.79
N ILE A 27 -18.29 -9.31 7.42
CA ILE A 27 -17.55 -9.71 8.62
C ILE A 27 -18.46 -9.76 9.85
N ASN A 28 -19.42 -8.82 9.97
CA ASN A 28 -20.32 -8.76 11.12
C ASN A 28 -21.63 -9.52 10.90
N HIS A 29 -21.84 -10.14 9.73
CA HIS A 29 -23.05 -10.90 9.46
C HIS A 29 -23.12 -12.12 10.38
N PRO A 30 -24.28 -12.48 10.96
CA PRO A 30 -24.42 -13.66 11.83
C PRO A 30 -24.12 -15.00 11.13
N LEU A 31 -24.12 -15.02 9.79
CA LEU A 31 -23.74 -16.19 8.98
C LEU A 31 -22.24 -16.19 8.61
N TYR A 32 -21.44 -15.29 9.18
CA TYR A 32 -20.00 -15.29 8.96
C TYR A 32 -19.41 -16.60 9.49
N THR A 33 -18.74 -17.33 8.59
CA THR A 33 -18.03 -18.55 8.95
C THR A 33 -16.59 -18.19 9.27
N THR A 34 -16.09 -18.71 10.38
CA THR A 34 -14.68 -18.53 10.74
C THR A 34 -13.78 -19.12 9.66
N PRO A 35 -12.58 -18.56 9.45
CA PRO A 35 -11.69 -19.01 8.41
C PRO A 35 -11.34 -20.51 8.55
N MET A 36 -11.21 -21.16 7.39
CA MET A 36 -11.10 -22.61 7.20
C MET A 36 -9.92 -23.23 7.96
N TYR A 37 -8.79 -22.52 8.09
CA TYR A 37 -7.60 -23.04 8.78
C TYR A 37 -7.51 -22.60 10.25
N GLY A 38 -8.59 -22.04 10.79
CA GLY A 38 -8.76 -21.75 12.21
C GLY A 38 -7.83 -20.67 12.77
N LYS A 39 -7.57 -20.74 14.08
CA LYS A 39 -6.86 -19.67 14.83
C LYS A 39 -5.43 -19.43 14.35
N LEU A 40 -4.74 -20.46 13.86
CA LEU A 40 -3.36 -20.32 13.39
C LEU A 40 -3.28 -19.34 12.21
N GLN A 41 -4.16 -19.49 11.22
CA GLN A 41 -4.28 -18.56 10.10
C GLN A 41 -4.58 -17.14 10.56
N ILE A 42 -5.52 -16.99 11.51
CA ILE A 42 -5.88 -15.67 12.04
C ILE A 42 -4.66 -14.99 12.68
N TYR A 43 -3.94 -15.69 13.57
CA TYR A 43 -2.81 -15.11 14.29
C TYR A 43 -1.61 -14.84 13.37
N THR A 44 -1.31 -15.74 12.44
CA THR A 44 -0.21 -15.51 11.48
C THR A 44 -0.52 -14.34 10.56
N SER A 45 -1.76 -14.24 10.06
CA SER A 45 -2.19 -13.09 9.26
C SER A 45 -2.20 -11.79 10.06
N LEU A 46 -2.60 -11.82 11.33
CA LEU A 46 -2.56 -10.65 12.20
C LEU A 46 -1.13 -10.16 12.43
N VAL A 47 -0.19 -11.08 12.70
CA VAL A 47 1.23 -10.73 12.86
C VAL A 47 1.79 -10.12 11.58
N THR A 48 1.51 -10.74 10.42
CA THR A 48 1.94 -10.19 9.12
C THR A 48 1.35 -8.81 8.86
N PHE A 49 0.06 -8.62 9.15
CA PHE A 49 -0.62 -7.32 9.04
C PHE A 49 0.07 -6.25 9.89
N LEU A 50 0.38 -6.54 11.15
CA LEU A 50 1.05 -5.59 12.05
C LEU A 50 2.48 -5.24 11.58
N ILE A 51 3.21 -6.22 11.05
CA ILE A 51 4.54 -5.99 10.46
C ILE A 51 4.43 -5.08 9.24
N CYS A 52 3.44 -5.31 8.37
CA CYS A 52 3.20 -4.50 7.19
C CYS A 52 2.79 -3.07 7.54
N GLU A 53 1.85 -2.88 8.46
CA GLU A 53 1.45 -1.54 8.95
C GLU A 53 2.62 -0.78 9.57
N SER A 54 3.42 -1.46 10.40
CA SER A 54 4.63 -0.87 11.00
C SER A 54 5.65 -0.47 9.93
N GLY A 55 5.82 -1.30 8.90
CA GLY A 55 6.65 -1.00 7.74
C GLY A 55 6.15 0.23 6.98
N ASN A 56 4.86 0.25 6.65
CA ASN A 56 4.21 1.36 5.97
C ASN A 56 4.40 2.68 6.74
N PHE A 57 4.12 2.67 8.05
CA PHE A 57 4.34 3.82 8.93
C PHE A 57 5.80 4.26 8.94
N SER A 58 6.75 3.32 9.04
CA SER A 58 8.17 3.63 8.99
C SER A 58 8.58 4.28 7.66
N ILE A 59 8.02 3.83 6.53
CA ILE A 59 8.29 4.46 5.23
C ILE A 59 7.72 5.88 5.20
N HIS A 60 6.51 6.09 5.70
CA HIS A 60 5.91 7.43 5.80
C HIS A 60 6.75 8.37 6.67
N LEU A 61 7.27 7.90 7.81
CA LEU A 61 8.19 8.68 8.63
C LEU A 61 9.49 9.03 7.90
N ALA A 62 10.03 8.10 7.12
CA ALA A 62 11.23 8.35 6.30
C ALA A 62 10.94 9.37 5.19
N LEU A 63 9.81 9.25 4.49
CA LEU A 63 9.40 10.16 3.43
C LEU A 63 9.07 11.57 3.96
N ASN A 64 8.49 11.68 5.16
CA ASN A 64 8.21 12.98 5.80
C ASN A 64 9.48 13.77 6.13
N ARG A 65 10.63 13.11 6.27
CA ARG A 65 11.92 13.78 6.51
C ARG A 65 12.55 14.34 5.24
N LEU A 66 12.05 13.95 4.07
CA LEU A 66 12.57 14.42 2.78
C LEU A 66 11.97 15.77 2.43
N SER A 67 12.81 16.67 1.92
CA SER A 67 12.36 17.96 1.41
C SER A 67 11.63 17.79 0.08
N CYS A 68 10.50 18.47 -0.07
CA CYS A 68 9.70 18.51 -1.31
C CYS A 68 9.53 19.95 -1.77
N ASN A 69 9.66 20.20 -3.08
CA ASN A 69 9.29 21.48 -3.69
C ASN A 69 7.90 21.32 -4.32
N GLY A 70 6.87 21.67 -3.55
CA GLY A 70 5.48 21.36 -3.90
C GLY A 70 5.23 19.84 -3.87
N SER A 71 4.82 19.25 -4.99
CA SER A 71 4.62 17.80 -5.14
C SER A 71 5.85 17.04 -5.65
N ARG A 72 6.96 17.74 -5.94
CA ARG A 72 8.18 17.13 -6.48
C ARG A 72 9.17 16.80 -5.36
N PRO A 73 9.62 15.55 -5.24
CA PRO A 73 10.66 15.20 -4.28
C PRO A 73 11.98 15.86 -4.69
N MET A 74 12.69 16.46 -3.73
CA MET A 74 14.01 17.06 -3.98
C MET A 74 15.16 16.07 -3.73
N GLN A 75 14.85 14.92 -3.12
CA GLN A 75 15.84 13.90 -2.77
C GLN A 75 15.31 12.50 -3.09
N ILE A 76 16.23 11.60 -3.46
CA ILE A 76 15.94 10.17 -3.62
C ILE A 76 15.88 9.55 -2.22
N PRO A 77 14.80 8.83 -1.85
CA PRO A 77 14.77 8.08 -0.60
C PRO A 77 15.79 6.95 -0.65
N TYR A 78 16.63 6.87 0.38
CA TYR A 78 17.58 5.80 0.59
C TYR A 78 17.27 5.03 1.88
N PRO A 79 17.66 3.75 1.94
CA PRO A 79 17.46 2.92 3.11
C PRO A 79 18.27 3.46 4.30
N SER A 80 17.67 3.40 5.48
CA SER A 80 18.25 3.84 6.75
C SER A 80 18.68 2.63 7.59
N LYS A 81 19.11 2.87 8.84
CA LYS A 81 19.39 1.82 9.82
C LYS A 81 18.14 0.97 10.17
N ASN A 82 16.94 1.45 9.83
CA ASN A 82 15.71 0.73 10.07
C ASN A 82 15.49 -0.36 8.99
N PRO A 83 15.33 -1.65 9.36
CA PRO A 83 15.13 -2.73 8.41
C PRO A 83 13.91 -2.55 7.51
N PHE A 84 12.85 -1.88 7.99
CA PHE A 84 11.66 -1.58 7.17
C PHE A 84 11.96 -0.67 5.98
N THR A 85 13.00 0.15 6.08
CA THR A 85 13.41 1.06 5.00
C THR A 85 14.32 0.39 3.97
N TRP A 86 14.80 -0.83 4.22
CA TRP A 86 15.67 -1.55 3.27
C TRP A 86 14.97 -1.90 1.97
N LEU A 87 13.64 -1.93 1.98
CA LEU A 87 12.85 -2.11 0.77
C LEU A 87 13.13 -1.00 -0.26
N PHE A 88 13.61 0.19 0.14
CA PHE A 88 14.08 1.22 -0.80
C PHE A 88 15.24 0.79 -1.70
N PHE A 89 15.99 -0.28 -1.37
CA PHE A 89 16.99 -0.83 -2.30
C PHE A 89 16.34 -1.40 -3.57
N PHE A 90 15.17 -2.03 -3.42
CA PHE A 90 14.51 -2.79 -4.47
C PHE A 90 13.33 -2.06 -5.10
N VAL A 91 12.69 -1.15 -4.36
CA VAL A 91 11.46 -0.49 -4.80
C VAL A 91 11.46 1.01 -4.56
N SER A 92 10.86 1.74 -5.50
CA SER A 92 10.71 3.19 -5.41
C SER A 92 9.63 3.62 -4.43
N CYS A 93 8.53 2.84 -4.32
CA CYS A 93 7.38 3.14 -3.46
C CYS A 93 7.10 1.97 -2.50
N PRO A 94 7.99 1.72 -1.51
CA PRO A 94 7.84 0.59 -0.60
C PRO A 94 6.63 0.72 0.34
N ASN A 95 6.09 1.93 0.54
CA ASN A 95 4.84 2.14 1.26
C ASN A 95 3.69 1.36 0.62
N TYR A 96 3.57 1.37 -0.71
CA TYR A 96 2.52 0.63 -1.41
C TYR A 96 2.74 -0.89 -1.36
N THR A 97 3.99 -1.34 -1.28
CA THR A 97 4.31 -2.76 -1.07
C THR A 97 3.83 -3.22 0.30
N TYR A 98 4.08 -2.43 1.34
CA TYR A 98 3.60 -2.72 2.69
C TYR A 98 2.07 -2.66 2.78
N GLU A 99 1.46 -1.63 2.21
CA GLU A 99 0.00 -1.48 2.16
C GLU A 99 -0.67 -2.68 1.45
N LEU A 100 -0.13 -3.11 0.31
CA LEU A 100 -0.58 -4.33 -0.36
C LEU A 100 -0.45 -5.57 0.54
N GLY A 101 0.68 -5.70 1.25
CA GLY A 101 0.91 -6.79 2.20
C GLY A 101 -0.11 -6.80 3.34
N SER A 102 -0.48 -5.61 3.86
CA SER A 102 -1.55 -5.47 4.86
C SER A 102 -2.89 -5.98 4.31
N TRP A 103 -3.28 -5.56 3.12
CA TRP A 103 -4.55 -5.97 2.51
C TRP A 103 -4.61 -7.45 2.13
N ILE A 104 -3.50 -8.02 1.67
CA ILE A 104 -3.36 -9.47 1.45
C ILE A 104 -3.50 -10.22 2.79
N SER A 105 -2.81 -9.75 3.84
CA SER A 105 -2.90 -10.36 5.16
C SER A 105 -4.33 -10.32 5.71
N LEU A 106 -5.04 -9.21 5.52
CA LEU A 106 -6.44 -9.09 5.90
C LEU A 106 -7.34 -10.03 5.07
N THR A 107 -7.07 -10.17 3.77
CA THR A 107 -7.79 -11.10 2.89
C THR A 107 -7.62 -12.55 3.36
N VAL A 108 -6.40 -12.94 3.72
CA VAL A 108 -6.12 -14.28 4.29
C VAL A 108 -6.77 -14.40 5.66
N MET A 109 -6.73 -13.37 6.50
CA MET A 109 -7.29 -13.42 7.85
C MET A 109 -8.81 -13.66 7.85
N THR A 110 -9.55 -12.98 6.96
CA THR A 110 -11.02 -13.05 6.98
C THR A 110 -11.60 -14.05 5.97
N GLN A 111 -10.84 -14.42 4.93
CA GLN A 111 -11.29 -15.21 3.77
C GLN A 111 -12.57 -14.69 3.11
N CYS A 112 -12.72 -13.36 3.09
CA CYS A 112 -13.90 -12.70 2.54
C CYS A 112 -13.64 -12.21 1.11
N VAL A 113 -14.54 -12.55 0.20
CA VAL A 113 -14.52 -12.06 -1.20
C VAL A 113 -14.44 -10.53 -1.30
N PRO A 114 -15.16 -9.73 -0.49
CA PRO A 114 -15.06 -8.27 -0.55
C PRO A 114 -13.66 -7.73 -0.22
N VAL A 115 -12.92 -8.35 0.72
CA VAL A 115 -11.55 -7.93 1.04
C VAL A 115 -10.61 -8.24 -0.12
N ALA A 116 -10.76 -9.43 -0.73
CA ALA A 116 -9.97 -9.82 -1.88
C ALA A 116 -10.20 -8.87 -3.07
N ALA A 117 -11.46 -8.53 -3.34
CA ALA A 117 -11.84 -7.60 -4.39
C ALA A 117 -11.25 -6.19 -4.15
N PHE A 118 -11.36 -5.67 -2.92
CA PHE A 118 -10.76 -4.40 -2.54
C PHE A 118 -9.24 -4.40 -2.72
N THR A 119 -8.58 -5.47 -2.26
CA THR A 119 -7.13 -5.65 -2.39
C THR A 119 -6.68 -5.63 -3.85
N LEU A 120 -7.40 -6.34 -4.73
CA LEU A 120 -7.07 -6.41 -6.16
C LEU A 120 -7.25 -5.06 -6.86
N ILE A 121 -8.37 -4.38 -6.62
CA ILE A 121 -8.64 -3.07 -7.22
C ILE A 121 -7.64 -2.03 -6.68
N GLY A 122 -7.41 -2.03 -5.37
CA GLY A 122 -6.42 -1.17 -4.72
C GLY A 122 -5.01 -1.40 -5.26
N PHE A 123 -4.62 -2.66 -5.49
CA PHE A 123 -3.33 -3.02 -6.08
C PHE A 123 -3.14 -2.42 -7.47
N VAL A 124 -4.14 -2.54 -8.35
CA VAL A 124 -4.08 -1.95 -9.70
C VAL A 124 -3.91 -0.44 -9.61
N GLN A 125 -4.72 0.21 -8.77
CA GLN A 125 -4.67 1.67 -8.60
C GLN A 125 -3.31 2.14 -8.05
N MET A 126 -2.80 1.50 -7.00
CA MET A 126 -1.50 1.81 -6.42
C MET A 126 -0.38 1.59 -7.44
N THR A 127 -0.45 0.53 -8.26
CA THR A 127 0.53 0.25 -9.32
C THR A 127 0.59 1.37 -10.34
N ILE A 128 -0.56 1.90 -10.76
CA ILE A 128 -0.62 3.06 -11.68
C ILE A 128 0.07 4.27 -11.03
N TRP A 129 -0.24 4.58 -9.77
CA TRP A 129 0.37 5.69 -9.04
C TRP A 129 1.87 5.53 -8.84
N ALA A 130 2.33 4.32 -8.51
CA ALA A 130 3.74 4.03 -8.29
C ALA A 130 4.55 4.14 -9.57
N ARG A 131 4.02 3.65 -10.70
CA ARG A 131 4.67 3.82 -12.01
C ARG A 131 4.79 5.30 -12.39
N GLY A 132 3.76 6.08 -12.09
CA GLY A 132 3.80 7.54 -12.23
C GLY A 132 4.94 8.16 -11.41
N LYS A 133 5.00 7.86 -10.11
CA LYS A 133 6.06 8.34 -9.20
C LYS A 133 7.45 7.89 -9.64
N HIS A 134 7.61 6.62 -10.01
CA HIS A 134 8.87 6.05 -10.49
C HIS A 134 9.39 6.78 -11.74
N LYS A 135 8.50 7.04 -12.71
CA LYS A 135 8.85 7.82 -13.91
C LYS A 135 9.29 9.24 -13.56
N THR A 136 8.60 9.91 -12.63
CA THR A 136 9.02 11.24 -12.16
C THR A 136 10.42 11.20 -11.53
N TYR A 137 10.73 10.19 -10.72
CA TYR A 137 12.07 10.04 -10.15
C TYR A 137 13.16 9.88 -11.21
N ILE A 138 12.93 9.06 -12.24
CA ILE A 138 13.88 8.88 -13.35
C ILE A 138 14.11 10.20 -14.11
N GLN A 139 13.05 11.00 -14.29
CA GLN A 139 13.14 12.26 -15.03
C GLN A 139 13.83 13.38 -14.24
N GLU A 140 13.59 13.45 -12.93
CA GLU A 140 14.11 14.52 -12.07
C GLU A 140 15.54 14.23 -11.59
N PHE A 141 15.94 12.96 -11.45
CA PHE A 141 17.25 12.58 -10.94
C PHE A 141 18.06 11.78 -11.96
N ARG A 142 19.15 12.35 -12.47
CA ARG A 142 20.10 11.65 -13.36
C ARG A 142 20.78 10.46 -12.69
N ASP A 143 21.01 10.53 -11.38
CA ASP A 143 21.70 9.48 -10.61
C ASP A 143 20.73 8.45 -10.01
N TYR A 144 19.54 8.29 -10.59
CA TYR A 144 18.53 7.37 -10.07
C TYR A 144 18.96 5.90 -10.28
N PRO A 145 18.89 5.04 -9.25
CA PRO A 145 19.28 3.64 -9.39
C PRO A 145 18.30 2.88 -10.29
N GLY A 146 18.80 2.41 -11.45
CA GLY A 146 18.00 1.68 -12.45
C GLY A 146 17.54 0.28 -12.04
N LEU A 147 18.04 -0.25 -10.92
CA LEU A 147 17.65 -1.55 -10.37
C LEU A 147 16.36 -1.52 -9.55
N ARG A 148 15.78 -0.34 -9.29
CA ARG A 148 14.55 -0.21 -8.51
C ARG A 148 13.32 -0.49 -9.37
N SER A 149 12.42 -1.33 -8.86
CA SER A 149 11.07 -1.56 -9.38
C SER A 149 10.05 -0.54 -8.82
N ALA A 150 8.84 -0.49 -9.37
CA ALA A 150 7.82 0.46 -8.93
C ALA A 150 7.13 0.07 -7.60
N ILE A 151 6.63 -1.18 -7.47
CA ILE A 151 5.92 -1.71 -6.27
C ILE A 151 6.37 -3.10 -5.84
N ILE A 152 6.58 -4.04 -6.76
CA ILE A 152 6.99 -5.41 -6.41
C ILE A 152 8.41 -5.61 -6.92
N PRO A 153 9.35 -6.04 -6.07
CA PRO A 153 10.68 -6.42 -6.54
C PRO A 153 10.57 -7.40 -7.72
N LEU A 154 11.22 -7.09 -8.84
CA LEU A 154 11.43 -8.00 -9.99
C LEU A 154 10.22 -8.28 -10.91
N PHE A 155 9.02 -7.78 -10.62
CA PHE A 155 7.83 -8.03 -11.48
C PHE A 155 7.26 -6.80 -12.19
N LEU A 156 7.71 -5.58 -11.83
CA LEU A 156 7.26 -4.33 -12.47
C LEU A 156 8.24 -3.16 -12.33
#